data_AF-A0A6S7HQ90-F1
#
_entry.id   AF-A0A6S7HQ90-F1
#
_cell.length_a   1.000
_cell.length_b   1.000
_cell.length_c   1.000
_cell.angle_alpha   90.00
_cell.angle_beta   90.00
_cell.angle_gamma   90.00
#
_symmetry.space_group_name_H-M   'P 1'
#
loop_
_entity.id
_entity.type
_entity.pdbx_description
1 polymer ?
#
loop_
_entity_poly.entity_id
_entity_poly.type
_entity_poly.pdbx_seq_one_letter_code
_entity_poly.pdbx_strand_id
1 'polypeptide(L)'
;MSTSRTLCYRLKQFGLSRSHAPEEIDEERVAHLIRQELNGDGCLLRYRALWRLIRRKYHVKVPRRVVQRLLREIDPEGSNERRSHRLKRREYNNPGPNFCWHADGYDKLRPHGFPIHGCIDGFSRHVLWLVRSLQEQQCQ
;
A
#
# COMPACT_ATOMS: atom_id res chain seq x y z
N MET A 1 23.59 6.95 26.13
CA MET A 1 22.47 6.32 25.38
C MET A 1 21.57 5.60 26.37
N SER A 2 20.30 6.00 26.53
CA SER A 2 19.38 5.28 27.42
C SER A 2 18.90 4.00 26.74
N THR A 3 19.00 2.87 27.42
CA THR A 3 18.49 1.61 26.90
C THR A 3 16.95 1.60 26.98
N SER A 4 16.26 0.85 26.10
CA SER A 4 14.79 0.74 26.13
C SER A 4 14.23 0.35 27.51
N ARG A 5 15.00 -0.38 28.32
CA ARG A 5 14.65 -0.74 29.70
C ARG A 5 14.62 0.49 30.62
N THR A 6 15.62 1.35 30.56
CA THR A 6 15.68 2.59 31.36
C THR A 6 14.52 3.53 31.03
N LEU A 7 14.13 3.60 29.76
CA LEU A 7 12.99 4.39 29.31
C LEU A 7 11.66 3.85 29.84
N CYS A 8 11.40 2.54 29.71
CA CYS A 8 10.18 1.92 30.23
C CYS A 8 10.03 2.08 31.74
N TYR A 9 11.14 1.96 32.49
CA TYR A 9 11.11 2.13 33.95
C TYR A 9 10.77 3.56 34.35
N ARG A 10 11.43 4.56 33.73
CA ARG A 10 11.13 5.98 33.96
C ARG A 10 9.69 6.33 33.61
N LEU A 11 9.19 5.83 32.49
CA LEU A 11 7.79 6.04 32.09
C LEU A 11 6.81 5.49 33.14
N LYS A 12 7.07 4.30 33.71
CA LYS A 12 6.28 3.76 34.83
C LYS A 12 6.37 4.61 36.10
N GLN A 13 7.57 5.07 36.48
CA GLN A 13 7.78 5.94 37.66
C GLN A 13 7.00 7.26 37.55
N PHE A 14 6.90 7.82 36.35
CA PHE A 14 6.13 9.04 36.09
C PHE A 14 4.64 8.79 35.81
N GLY A 15 4.15 7.54 35.89
CA GLY A 15 2.76 7.20 35.54
C GLY A 15 2.41 7.39 34.06
N LEU A 16 3.42 7.58 33.20
CA LEU A 16 3.25 7.88 31.78
C LEU A 16 3.23 6.57 30.98
N SER A 17 2.09 6.25 30.38
CA SER A 17 2.00 5.17 29.39
C SER A 17 2.19 5.72 27.98
N ARG A 18 2.99 5.04 27.15
CA ARG A 18 3.12 5.38 25.71
C ARG A 18 1.81 5.15 24.94
N SER A 19 0.86 4.46 25.56
CA SER A 19 -0.45 4.18 25.04
C SER A 19 -1.47 4.43 26.14
N HIS A 20 -2.06 5.61 26.18
CA HIS A 20 -3.41 5.74 26.71
C HIS A 20 -4.33 5.03 25.71
N ALA A 21 -4.85 3.86 26.08
CA ALA A 21 -6.08 3.40 25.47
C ALA A 21 -7.13 4.49 25.76
N PRO A 22 -7.92 4.93 24.79
CA PRO A 22 -9.06 5.79 25.09
C PRO A 22 -9.91 5.05 26.11
N GLU A 23 -10.32 5.73 27.19
CA GLU A 23 -11.20 5.16 28.22
C GLU A 23 -12.56 4.77 27.61
N GLU A 24 -12.94 5.43 26.51
CA GLU A 24 -14.11 5.11 25.70
C GLU A 24 -13.74 5.21 24.21
N ILE A 25 -13.94 4.12 23.47
CA ILE A 25 -13.80 4.10 22.01
C ILE A 25 -15.21 4.13 21.44
N ASP A 26 -15.57 5.24 20.81
CA ASP A 26 -16.78 5.34 20.00
C ASP A 26 -16.61 4.51 18.72
N GLU A 27 -16.95 3.22 18.81
CA GLU A 27 -16.83 2.27 17.71
C GLU A 27 -17.76 2.63 16.55
N GLU A 28 -18.90 3.27 16.82
CA GLU A 28 -19.87 3.66 15.79
C GLU A 28 -19.29 4.77 14.90
N ARG A 29 -18.67 5.79 15.50
CA ARG A 29 -17.93 6.81 14.76
C ARG A 29 -16.79 6.21 13.94
N VAL A 30 -16.05 5.27 14.50
CA VAL A 30 -14.96 4.60 13.75
C VAL A 30 -15.51 3.79 12.58
N ALA A 31 -16.62 3.07 12.76
CA ALA A 31 -17.28 2.33 11.69
C ALA A 31 -17.79 3.27 10.58
N HIS A 32 -18.36 4.42 10.93
CA HIS A 32 -18.77 5.44 9.96
C HIS A 32 -17.58 5.95 9.13
N LEU A 33 -16.46 6.29 9.77
CA LEU A 33 -15.25 6.73 9.08
C LEU A 33 -14.68 5.65 8.16
N ILE A 34 -14.71 4.37 8.57
CA ILE A 34 -14.28 3.25 7.73
C ILE A 34 -15.16 3.16 6.47
N ARG A 35 -16.49 3.24 6.61
CA ARG A 35 -17.41 3.24 5.45
C ARG A 35 -17.15 4.40 4.51
N GLN A 36 -16.94 5.60 5.05
CA GLN A 36 -16.63 6.78 4.26
C GLN A 36 -15.35 6.60 3.44
N GLU A 37 -14.29 6.04 4.04
CA GLU A 37 -13.03 5.78 3.35
C GLU A 37 -13.14 4.65 2.31
N LEU A 38 -13.94 3.63 2.57
CA LEU A 38 -14.18 2.55 1.61
C LEU A 38 -14.94 3.02 0.37
N ASN A 39 -15.76 4.06 0.47
CA ASN A 39 -16.49 4.65 -0.65
C ASN A 39 -15.65 5.61 -1.51
N GLY A 40 -14.40 5.89 -1.12
CA GLY A 40 -13.50 6.78 -1.85
C GLY A 40 -12.14 6.14 -2.13
N ASP A 41 -11.09 6.95 -2.04
CA ASP A 41 -9.70 6.55 -2.32
C ASP A 41 -9.16 5.48 -1.36
N GLY A 42 -9.84 5.28 -0.23
CA GLY A 42 -9.49 4.32 0.80
C GLY A 42 -9.90 2.88 0.50
N CYS A 43 -10.65 2.61 -0.57
CA CYS A 43 -11.20 1.28 -0.88
C CYS A 43 -10.13 0.16 -0.97
N LEU A 44 -8.95 0.50 -1.49
CA LEU A 44 -7.83 -0.44 -1.64
C LEU A 44 -6.97 -0.57 -0.37
N LEU A 45 -7.19 0.26 0.65
CA LEU A 45 -6.36 0.27 1.85
C LEU A 45 -6.59 -0.96 2.70
N ARG A 46 -5.49 -1.61 3.10
CA ARG A 46 -5.53 -2.65 4.14
C ARG A 46 -5.76 -2.02 5.50
N TYR A 47 -6.26 -2.80 6.47
CA TYR A 47 -6.52 -2.33 7.84
C TYR A 47 -5.36 -1.56 8.49
N ARG A 48 -4.09 -1.91 8.19
CA ARG A 48 -2.92 -1.19 8.73
C ARG A 48 -2.80 0.21 8.17
N ALA A 49 -3.04 0.39 6.88
CA ALA A 49 -2.99 1.69 6.22
C ALA A 49 -4.21 2.52 6.63
N LEU A 50 -5.39 1.91 6.65
CA LEU A 50 -6.63 2.53 7.12
C LEU A 50 -6.51 3.01 8.58
N TRP A 51 -5.94 2.20 9.48
CA TRP A 51 -5.68 2.60 10.86
C TRP A 51 -4.75 3.82 10.98
N ARG A 52 -3.72 3.92 10.13
CA ARG A 52 -2.84 5.11 10.10
C ARG A 52 -3.58 6.32 9.54
N LEU A 53 -4.36 6.13 8.48
CA LEU A 53 -5.16 7.18 7.87
C LEU A 53 -6.14 7.75 8.88
N ILE A 54 -6.91 6.90 9.57
CA ILE A 54 -7.88 7.32 10.59
C ILE A 54 -7.21 8.15 11.69
N ARG A 55 -6.02 7.72 12.14
CA ARG A 55 -5.25 8.46 13.14
C ARG A 55 -4.70 9.80 12.64
N ARG A 56 -4.33 9.90 11.37
CA ARG A 56 -3.70 11.12 10.81
C ARG A 56 -4.71 12.13 10.30
N LYS A 57 -5.76 11.66 9.63
CA LYS A 57 -6.77 12.48 8.95
C LYS A 57 -7.88 12.91 9.90
N TYR A 58 -8.37 11.98 10.74
CA TYR A 58 -9.49 12.21 11.64
C TYR A 58 -9.07 12.38 13.10
N HIS A 59 -7.77 12.31 13.39
CA HIS A 59 -7.18 12.43 14.73
C HIS A 59 -7.78 11.48 15.79
N VAL A 60 -8.37 10.35 15.36
CA VAL A 60 -8.99 9.39 16.28
C VAL A 60 -7.97 8.37 16.77
N LYS A 61 -7.77 8.29 18.10
CA LYS A 61 -6.84 7.35 18.73
C LYS A 61 -7.45 5.96 18.89
N VAL A 62 -7.54 5.18 17.81
CA VAL A 62 -8.11 3.82 17.88
C VAL A 62 -7.00 2.77 18.02
N PRO A 63 -7.21 1.67 18.80
CA PRO A 63 -6.38 0.48 18.73
C PRO A 63 -6.48 -0.19 17.36
N ARG A 64 -5.36 -0.70 16.85
CA ARG A 64 -5.33 -1.37 15.54
C ARG A 64 -6.27 -2.56 15.45
N ARG A 65 -6.47 -3.28 16.56
CA ARG A 65 -7.33 -4.48 16.64
C ARG A 65 -8.79 -4.14 16.36
N VAL A 66 -9.28 -3.00 16.86
CA VAL A 66 -10.66 -2.53 16.66
C VAL A 66 -10.90 -2.22 15.19
N VAL A 67 -10.02 -1.43 14.55
CA VAL A 67 -10.12 -1.13 13.11
C VAL A 67 -10.10 -2.40 12.26
N GLN A 68 -9.27 -3.38 12.62
CA GLN A 68 -9.21 -4.66 11.91
C GLN A 68 -10.51 -5.47 12.04
N ARG A 69 -11.12 -5.49 13.24
CA ARG A 69 -12.40 -6.16 13.48
C ARG A 69 -13.51 -5.49 12.68
N LEU A 70 -13.68 -4.17 12.87
CA LEU A 70 -14.72 -3.39 12.18
C LEU A 70 -14.59 -3.49 10.65
N LEU A 71 -13.37 -3.44 10.11
CA LEU A 71 -13.16 -3.58 8.67
C LEU A 71 -13.59 -4.97 8.15
N ARG A 72 -13.39 -6.04 8.92
CA ARG A 72 -13.85 -7.39 8.53
C ARG A 72 -15.36 -7.53 8.58
N GLU A 73 -16.02 -6.82 9.49
CA GLU A 73 -17.48 -6.80 9.61
C GLU A 73 -18.12 -5.95 8.50
N ILE A 74 -17.50 -4.81 8.16
CA ILE A 74 -17.99 -3.88 7.12
C ILE A 74 -17.69 -4.40 5.71
N ASP A 75 -16.51 -4.97 5.49
CA ASP A 75 -16.04 -5.45 4.18
C ASP A 75 -15.46 -6.89 4.29
N PRO A 76 -16.35 -7.89 4.48
CA PRO A 76 -15.93 -9.30 4.56
C PRO A 76 -15.39 -9.79 3.22
N GLU A 77 -15.98 -9.37 2.10
CA GLU A 77 -15.55 -9.75 0.75
C GLU A 77 -14.15 -9.22 0.44
N GLY A 78 -13.91 -7.92 0.56
CA GLY A 78 -12.59 -7.34 0.32
C GLY A 78 -11.55 -7.83 1.32
N SER A 79 -11.94 -8.20 2.55
CA SER A 79 -11.07 -8.89 3.49
C SER A 79 -10.66 -10.29 3.01
N ASN A 80 -11.60 -11.05 2.45
CA ASN A 80 -11.37 -12.39 1.91
C ASN A 80 -10.61 -12.36 0.58
N GLU A 81 -10.96 -11.45 -0.35
CA GLU A 81 -10.23 -11.24 -1.60
C GLU A 81 -8.76 -10.95 -1.33
N ARG A 82 -8.47 -10.05 -0.38
CA ARG A 82 -7.08 -9.72 0.01
C ARG A 82 -6.37 -10.86 0.72
N ARG A 83 -7.09 -11.74 1.43
CA ARG A 83 -6.52 -12.95 2.06
C ARG A 83 -6.22 -14.04 1.04
N SER A 84 -6.97 -14.09 -0.06
CA SER A 84 -6.82 -15.12 -1.10
C SER A 84 -5.50 -15.01 -1.89
N HIS A 85 -4.80 -13.87 -1.78
CA HIS A 85 -3.60 -13.56 -2.58
C HIS A 85 -3.80 -13.69 -4.09
N ARG A 86 -5.06 -13.69 -4.56
CA ARG A 86 -5.37 -13.82 -5.98
C ARG A 86 -5.00 -12.52 -6.71
N LEU A 87 -4.19 -12.64 -7.76
CA LEU A 87 -3.87 -11.54 -8.64
C LEU A 87 -5.15 -11.10 -9.38
N LYS A 88 -5.73 -9.96 -8.99
CA LYS A 88 -6.85 -9.35 -9.72
C LYS A 88 -6.28 -8.63 -10.95
N ARG A 89 -6.39 -9.25 -12.12
CA ARG A 89 -6.02 -8.61 -13.39
C ARG A 89 -7.03 -7.51 -13.69
N ARG A 90 -6.56 -6.29 -13.94
CA ARG A 90 -7.41 -5.22 -14.44
C ARG A 90 -7.78 -5.54 -15.88
N GLU A 91 -9.04 -5.33 -16.24
CA GLU A 91 -9.45 -5.36 -17.64
C GLU A 91 -8.91 -4.09 -18.30
N TYR A 92 -7.94 -4.27 -19.20
CA TYR A 92 -7.24 -3.15 -19.83
C TYR A 92 -7.89 -2.89 -21.18
N ASN A 93 -8.85 -1.98 -21.21
CA ASN A 93 -9.50 -1.53 -22.44
C ASN A 93 -8.88 -0.21 -22.89
N ASN A 94 -8.36 -0.20 -24.11
CA ASN A 94 -7.78 0.97 -24.74
C ASN A 94 -8.67 1.36 -25.93
N PRO A 95 -9.02 2.65 -26.13
CA PRO A 95 -9.99 3.04 -27.18
C PRO A 95 -9.58 2.71 -28.61
N GLY A 96 -8.28 2.52 -28.87
CA GLY A 96 -7.77 2.15 -30.19
C GLY A 96 -6.24 2.09 -30.25
N PRO A 97 -5.67 1.73 -31.42
CA PRO A 97 -4.23 1.69 -31.62
C PRO A 97 -3.58 3.05 -31.34
N ASN A 98 -2.37 3.05 -30.78
CA ASN A 98 -1.60 4.26 -30.44
C ASN A 98 -2.24 5.21 -29.41
N PHE A 99 -3.29 4.80 -28.71
CA PHE A 99 -3.88 5.63 -27.66
C PHE A 99 -3.04 5.64 -26.37
N CYS A 100 -2.39 4.52 -26.03
CA CYS A 100 -1.54 4.41 -24.85
C CYS A 100 -0.36 3.49 -25.15
N TRP A 101 0.83 3.91 -24.78
CA TRP A 101 2.07 3.16 -24.95
C TRP A 101 2.61 2.71 -23.59
N HIS A 102 2.96 1.45 -23.48
CA HIS A 102 3.62 0.90 -22.31
C HIS A 102 5.09 0.67 -22.61
N ALA A 103 5.95 1.50 -22.00
CA ALA A 103 7.39 1.30 -22.02
C ALA A 103 7.86 0.68 -20.69
N ASP A 104 8.69 -0.35 -20.76
CA ASP A 104 9.30 -1.00 -19.59
C ASP A 104 10.76 -1.36 -19.87
N GLY A 105 11.55 -1.45 -18.78
CA GLY A 105 12.96 -1.78 -18.80
C GLY A 105 13.25 -3.11 -18.13
N TYR A 106 13.90 -4.02 -18.85
CA TYR A 106 14.43 -5.27 -18.33
C TYR A 106 15.90 -5.13 -17.89
N ASP A 107 16.07 -4.83 -16.60
CA ASP A 107 17.38 -4.54 -16.00
C ASP A 107 18.15 -5.77 -15.51
N LYS A 108 17.58 -6.98 -15.57
CA LYS A 108 18.28 -8.19 -15.08
C LYS A 108 19.56 -8.49 -15.86
N LEU A 109 19.66 -8.01 -17.10
CA LEU A 109 20.83 -8.15 -17.96
C LEU A 109 21.81 -6.97 -17.86
N ARG A 110 21.52 -6.00 -16.99
CA ARG A 110 22.41 -4.87 -16.72
C ARG A 110 23.82 -5.30 -16.28
N PRO A 111 24.02 -6.32 -15.41
CA PRO A 111 25.37 -6.79 -15.05
C PRO A 111 26.18 -7.33 -16.24
N HIS A 112 25.50 -7.80 -17.29
CA HIS A 112 26.13 -8.27 -18.52
C HIS A 112 26.30 -7.14 -19.56
N GLY A 113 25.97 -5.90 -19.21
CA GLY A 113 26.10 -4.72 -20.06
C GLY A 113 24.95 -4.49 -21.04
N PHE A 114 23.86 -5.27 -20.94
CA PHE A 114 22.79 -5.31 -21.96
C PHE A 114 21.39 -5.10 -21.37
N PRO A 115 21.10 -3.98 -20.68
CA PRO A 115 19.73 -3.66 -20.31
C PRO A 115 18.87 -3.51 -21.58
N ILE A 116 17.67 -4.09 -21.55
CA ILE A 116 16.73 -4.06 -22.67
C ILE A 116 15.58 -3.14 -22.30
N HIS A 117 15.24 -2.20 -23.16
CA HIS A 117 14.05 -1.38 -23.05
C HIS A 117 13.11 -1.77 -24.17
N GLY A 118 11.82 -1.91 -23.87
CA GLY A 118 10.81 -2.21 -24.87
C GLY A 118 9.58 -1.34 -24.68
N CYS A 119 8.87 -1.11 -25.77
CA CYS A 119 7.57 -0.46 -25.73
C CYS A 119 6.55 -1.21 -26.57
N ILE A 120 5.34 -1.33 -26.04
CA ILE A 120 4.21 -1.97 -26.71
C ILE A 120 3.02 -1.02 -26.78
N ASP A 121 2.20 -1.17 -27.82
CA ASP A 121 0.91 -0.51 -27.91
C ASP A 121 -0.11 -1.16 -26.96
N GLY A 122 -0.81 -0.36 -26.18
CA GLY A 122 -1.76 -0.82 -25.17
C GLY A 122 -3.03 -1.46 -25.74
N PHE A 123 -3.38 -1.15 -26.99
CA PHE A 123 -4.55 -1.73 -27.68
C PHE A 123 -4.19 -3.00 -28.44
N SER A 124 -3.36 -2.89 -29.46
CA SER A 124 -2.99 -3.99 -30.36
C SER A 124 -1.99 -4.97 -29.75
N ARG A 125 -1.31 -4.59 -28.66
CA ARG A 125 -0.17 -5.33 -28.06
C ARG A 125 1.01 -5.51 -29.01
N HIS A 126 1.07 -4.75 -30.11
CA HIS A 126 2.20 -4.74 -31.01
C HIS A 126 3.42 -4.11 -30.34
N VAL A 127 4.59 -4.70 -30.58
CA VAL A 127 5.88 -4.14 -30.15
C VAL A 127 6.20 -2.95 -31.06
N LEU A 128 6.28 -1.77 -30.46
CA LEU A 128 6.65 -0.53 -31.15
C LEU A 128 8.17 -0.47 -31.33
N TRP A 129 8.92 -0.80 -30.28
CA TRP A 129 10.37 -0.88 -30.33
C TRP A 129 10.90 -1.80 -29.22
N LEU A 130 12.09 -2.35 -29.48
CA LEU A 130 12.89 -3.08 -28.52
C LEU A 130 14.35 -2.67 -28.73
N VAL A 131 14.90 -1.95 -27.75
CA VAL A 131 16.22 -1.35 -27.84
C VAL A 131 17.09 -1.89 -26.73
N ARG A 132 18.31 -2.29 -27.09
CA ARG A 132 19.35 -2.61 -26.13
C ARG A 132 20.20 -1.36 -25.91
N SER A 133 20.34 -0.93 -24.66
CA SER A 133 21.30 0.12 -24.35
C SER A 133 22.68 -0.50 -24.21
N LEU A 134 23.68 0.09 -24.85
CA LEU A 134 25.07 -0.22 -24.60
C LEU A 134 25.51 0.62 -23.41
N GLN A 135 25.73 0.01 -22.25
CA GLN A 135 26.49 0.66 -21.18
C GLN A 135 27.95 0.29 -21.37
N GLU A 136 28.80 1.28 -21.60
CA GLU A 136 30.24 1.12 -21.45
C GLU A 136 30.49 0.69 -20.00
N GLN A 137 31.12 -0.48 -19.84
CA GLN A 137 31.49 -0.94 -18.51
C GLN A 137 32.53 0.03 -17.95
N GLN A 138 32.14 0.87 -16.99
CA GLN A 138 33.11 1.44 -16.08
C GLN A 138 33.63 0.28 -15.22
N CYS A 139 34.72 -0.34 -15.68
CA CYS A 139 35.51 -1.25 -14.86
C CYS A 139 35.89 -0.52 -13.57
N GLN A 140 35.42 -1.04 -12.43
CA GLN A 140 36.00 -0.76 -11.11
C GLN A 140 37.18 -1.68 -10.86
#